data_AF-A0A9D6NI45-F1
#
_entry.id   AF-A0A9D6NI45-F1
#
_cell.length_a   1.000
_cell.length_b   1.000
_cell.length_c   1.000
_cell.angle_alpha   90.00
_cell.angle_beta   90.00
_cell.angle_gamma   90.00
#
_symmetry.space_group_name_H-M   'P 1'
#
loop_
_entity.id
_entity.type
_entity.pdbx_description
1 polymer ?
#
loop_
_entity_poly.entity_id
_entity_poly.type
_entity_poly.pdbx_seq_one_letter_code
_entity_poly.pdbx_strand_id
1 'polypeptide(L)'
;MASLLERYPEAAGLVVWLPMLATDDEHAAARMTSPAWQIWDGQLETARAFRRTLGLGRQAWDVYLLYPAGVRWEAGDPPVPPVWMHQLQGEDPTRCLDEERLDAQIRKLLEPSRGCPAP
;
A
#
# COMPACT_ATOMS: atom_id res chain seq x y z
N MET A 1 -13.87 -7.96 -13.71
CA MET A 1 -12.63 -8.44 -13.07
C MET A 1 -12.80 -8.23 -11.58
N ALA A 2 -12.59 -9.25 -10.75
CA ALA A 2 -12.65 -9.09 -9.30
C ALA A 2 -11.45 -8.26 -8.83
N SER A 3 -11.71 -7.29 -7.95
CA SER A 3 -10.69 -6.53 -7.23
C SER A 3 -9.77 -7.46 -6.45
N LEU A 4 -8.57 -6.97 -6.13
CA LEU A 4 -7.56 -7.78 -5.46
C LEU A 4 -8.05 -8.32 -4.11
N LEU A 5 -8.79 -7.52 -3.34
CA LEU A 5 -9.34 -7.93 -2.04
C LEU A 5 -10.51 -8.94 -2.17
N GLU A 6 -11.24 -8.94 -3.30
CA GLU A 6 -12.22 -9.99 -3.57
C GLU A 6 -11.56 -11.33 -3.90
N ARG A 7 -10.34 -11.30 -4.46
CA ARG A 7 -9.55 -12.51 -4.74
C ARG A 7 -8.88 -13.08 -3.48
N TYR A 8 -8.57 -12.22 -2.51
CA TYR A 8 -7.89 -12.58 -1.26
C TYR A 8 -8.71 -12.09 -0.06
N PRO A 9 -9.81 -12.77 0.29
CA PRO A 9 -10.71 -12.35 1.38
C PRO A 9 -10.04 -12.35 2.77
N GLU A 10 -8.93 -13.06 2.92
CA GLU A 10 -8.06 -13.04 4.10
C GLU A 10 -7.20 -11.77 4.23
N ALA A 11 -7.12 -10.95 3.18
CA ALA A 11 -6.38 -9.70 3.18
C ALA A 11 -7.28 -8.51 3.56
N ALA A 12 -6.77 -7.62 4.40
CA ALA A 12 -7.36 -6.31 4.64
C ALA A 12 -6.64 -5.25 3.78
N GLY A 13 -7.39 -4.27 3.28
CA GLY A 13 -6.83 -3.15 2.54
C GLY A 13 -7.15 -1.80 3.16
N LEU A 14 -6.20 -0.87 3.02
CA LEU A 14 -6.33 0.54 3.33
C LEU A 14 -5.89 1.34 2.09
N VAL A 15 -6.72 2.27 1.65
CA VAL A 15 -6.39 3.25 0.61
C VAL A 15 -6.34 4.63 1.26
N VAL A 16 -5.23 5.33 1.04
CA VAL A 16 -5.05 6.72 1.48
C VAL A 16 -5.06 7.60 0.23
N TRP A 17 -6.11 8.39 0.08
CA TRP A 17 -6.27 9.33 -1.01
C TRP A 17 -5.55 10.65 -0.68
N LEU A 18 -4.88 11.24 -1.68
CA LEU A 18 -3.97 12.38 -1.50
C LEU A 18 -4.27 13.48 -2.56
N PRO A 19 -4.09 14.77 -2.24
CA PRO A 19 -4.24 15.87 -3.20
C PRO A 19 -2.99 16.03 -4.08
N MET A 20 -2.80 15.15 -5.06
CA MET A 20 -1.58 15.14 -5.90
C MET A 20 -1.74 15.89 -7.21
N LEU A 21 -2.96 15.90 -7.75
CA LEU A 21 -3.37 16.64 -8.95
C LEU A 21 -4.29 17.80 -8.57
N ALA A 22 -4.40 18.79 -9.46
CA ALA A 22 -5.19 20.01 -9.21
C ALA A 22 -6.68 19.75 -8.94
N THR A 23 -7.20 18.62 -9.40
CA THR A 23 -8.60 18.21 -9.25
C THR A 23 -8.82 17.20 -8.13
N ASP A 24 -7.76 16.81 -7.40
CA ASP A 24 -7.88 15.87 -6.31
C ASP A 24 -8.43 16.59 -5.07
N ASP A 25 -9.59 16.14 -4.60
CA ASP A 25 -10.21 16.65 -3.39
C ASP A 25 -10.92 15.52 -2.62
N GLU A 26 -11.28 15.82 -1.36
CA GLU A 26 -11.95 14.86 -0.48
C GLU A 26 -13.29 14.38 -1.05
N HIS A 27 -14.02 15.25 -1.77
CA HIS A 27 -15.30 14.86 -2.36
C HIS A 27 -15.10 13.87 -3.51
N ALA A 28 -14.03 14.01 -4.30
CA ALA A 28 -13.64 13.09 -5.34
C ALA A 28 -13.23 11.74 -4.75
N ALA A 29 -12.42 11.74 -3.70
CA ALA A 29 -12.06 10.54 -2.95
C ALA A 29 -13.29 9.83 -2.37
N ALA A 30 -14.24 10.57 -1.80
CA ALA A 30 -15.46 10.02 -1.22
C ALA A 30 -16.42 9.37 -2.25
N ARG A 31 -16.27 9.69 -3.55
CA ARG A 31 -17.05 9.03 -4.62
C ARG A 31 -16.45 7.69 -5.05
N MET A 32 -15.25 7.34 -4.59
CA MET A 32 -14.60 6.08 -4.95
C MET A 32 -15.18 4.91 -4.15
N THR A 33 -15.56 3.84 -4.84
CA THR A 33 -16.03 2.59 -4.23
C THR A 33 -14.90 1.58 -4.17
N SER A 34 -14.60 1.08 -2.97
CA SER A 34 -13.60 0.03 -2.74
C SER A 34 -14.01 -0.84 -1.55
N PRO A 35 -13.71 -2.16 -1.57
CA PRO A 35 -13.83 -3.00 -0.38
C PRO A 35 -12.76 -2.70 0.69
N ALA A 36 -11.74 -1.92 0.35
CA ALA A 36 -10.73 -1.43 1.30
C ALA A 36 -11.31 -0.33 2.21
N TRP A 37 -10.70 -0.16 3.37
CA TRP A 37 -10.91 1.05 4.18
C TRP A 37 -10.31 2.24 3.42
N GLN A 38 -11.00 3.36 3.42
CA GLN A 38 -10.59 4.54 2.65
C GLN A 38 -10.49 5.74 3.58
N ILE A 39 -9.38 6.46 3.50
CA ILE A 39 -9.18 7.74 4.20
C ILE A 39 -8.67 8.80 3.23
N TRP A 40 -8.96 10.06 3.53
CA TRP A 40 -8.41 11.21 2.85
C TRP A 40 -7.31 11.84 3.71
N ASP A 41 -6.14 12.07 3.13
CA ASP A 41 -5.06 12.83 3.75
C ASP A 41 -4.76 14.08 2.91
N GLY A 42 -5.56 15.12 3.17
CA GLY A 42 -5.41 16.43 2.53
C GLY A 42 -4.14 17.18 2.92
N GLN A 43 -3.44 16.75 3.97
CA GLN A 43 -2.22 17.41 4.45
C GLN A 43 -0.95 16.78 3.88
N LEU A 44 -1.05 15.64 3.16
CA LEU A 44 0.08 14.88 2.62
C LEU A 44 1.04 14.36 3.71
N GLU A 45 0.56 14.13 4.93
CA GLU A 45 1.40 13.62 6.03
C GLU A 45 1.88 12.19 5.74
N THR A 46 0.97 11.34 5.26
CA THR A 46 1.22 9.96 4.86
C THR A 46 2.20 9.90 3.70
N ALA A 47 1.99 10.73 2.68
CA ALA A 47 2.85 10.78 1.50
C ALA A 47 4.29 11.20 1.86
N ARG A 48 4.45 12.15 2.79
CA ARG A 48 5.76 12.60 3.29
C ARG A 48 6.43 11.55 4.15
N ALA A 49 5.67 10.85 4.99
CA ALA A 49 6.19 9.77 5.83
C ALA A 49 6.70 8.62 4.97
N PHE A 50 5.90 8.14 4.02
CA PHE A 50 6.32 7.09 3.11
C PHE A 50 7.43 7.52 2.14
N ARG A 51 7.50 8.81 1.74
CA ARG A 51 8.68 9.29 1.01
C ARG A 51 9.98 8.98 1.76
N ARG A 52 10.02 9.25 3.07
CA ARG A 52 11.20 8.98 3.92
C ARG A 52 11.44 7.48 4.07
N THR A 53 10.39 6.73 4.43
CA THR A 53 10.46 5.27 4.62
C THR A 53 10.93 4.53 3.36
N LEU A 54 10.49 4.98 2.18
CA LEU A 54 10.77 4.31 0.90
C LEU A 54 11.98 4.90 0.16
N GLY A 55 12.55 6.02 0.65
CA GLY A 55 13.70 6.69 0.04
C GLY A 55 13.40 7.35 -1.30
N LEU A 56 12.16 7.81 -1.53
CA LEU A 56 11.72 8.40 -2.79
C LEU A 56 12.18 9.86 -2.93
N GLY A 57 12.45 10.30 -4.16
CA GLY A 57 12.78 11.70 -4.46
C GLY A 57 11.58 12.65 -4.37
N ARG A 58 10.37 12.09 -4.33
CA ARG A 58 9.10 12.82 -4.34
C ARG A 58 8.07 12.23 -3.37
N GLN A 59 6.92 12.88 -3.21
CA GLN A 59 5.85 12.36 -2.35
C GLN A 59 5.46 10.94 -2.76
N ALA A 60 5.22 10.06 -1.79
CA ALA A 60 4.78 8.69 -2.04
C ALA A 60 3.28 8.68 -2.39
N TRP A 61 2.99 8.79 -3.68
CA TRP A 61 1.66 8.58 -4.28
C TRP A 61 1.77 7.50 -5.36
N ASP A 62 0.65 6.86 -5.71
CA ASP A 62 0.62 5.66 -6.56
C ASP A 62 1.64 4.59 -6.12
N VAL A 63 1.64 4.31 -4.81
CA VAL A 63 2.46 3.27 -4.17
C VAL A 63 1.59 2.15 -3.62
N TYR A 64 2.08 0.92 -3.74
CA TYR A 64 1.41 -0.30 -3.31
C TYR A 64 2.29 -0.96 -2.25
N LEU A 65 1.81 -1.05 -1.02
CA LEU A 65 2.58 -1.48 0.14
C LEU A 65 1.96 -2.76 0.71
N LEU A 66 2.76 -3.83 0.82
CA LEU A 66 2.29 -5.08 1.42
C LEU A 66 2.97 -5.32 2.75
N TYR A 67 2.16 -5.57 3.77
CA TYR A 67 2.61 -5.90 5.12
C TYR A 67 2.13 -7.30 5.50
N PRO A 68 3.00 -8.18 6.02
CA PRO A 68 2.56 -9.43 6.63
C PRO A 68 1.74 -9.15 7.89
N ALA A 69 0.89 -10.11 8.27
CA ALA A 69 0.16 -10.06 9.52
C ALA A 69 1.13 -9.90 10.72
N GLY A 70 0.74 -9.09 11.69
CA GLY A 70 1.51 -8.86 12.92
C GLY A 70 2.52 -7.71 12.87
N VAL A 71 2.73 -7.05 11.72
CA VAL A 71 3.52 -5.80 11.67
C VAL A 71 2.77 -4.69 12.41
N ARG A 72 3.45 -4.09 13.39
CA ARG A 72 2.92 -2.96 14.18
C ARG A 72 3.48 -1.65 13.67
N TRP A 73 2.60 -0.65 13.57
CA TRP A 73 2.97 0.72 13.23
C TRP A 73 3.08 1.48 14.54
N GLU A 74 4.31 1.64 15.02
CA GLU A 74 4.60 2.37 16.24
C GLU A 74 4.71 3.89 15.96
N ALA A 75 4.86 4.71 16.99
CA ALA A 75 4.98 6.15 16.83
C ALA A 75 6.20 6.53 15.96
N GLY A 76 5.96 7.34 14.91
CA GLY A 76 6.99 7.84 14.01
C GLY A 76 6.71 7.53 12.54
N ASP A 77 7.78 7.28 11.79
CA ASP A 77 7.68 6.87 10.38
C ASP A 77 7.15 5.43 10.27
N PRO A 78 6.31 5.13 9.26
CA PRO A 78 5.78 3.79 9.08
C PRO A 78 6.90 2.78 8.82
N PRO A 79 6.75 1.51 9.27
CA PRO A 79 7.75 0.49 9.04
C PRO A 79 7.95 0.27 7.55
N VAL A 80 9.19 -0.01 7.14
CA VAL A 80 9.49 -0.33 5.74
C VAL A 80 8.71 -1.58 5.33
N PRO A 81 7.83 -1.50 4.31
CA PRO A 81 7.12 -2.68 3.85
C PRO A 81 8.11 -3.65 3.21
N PRO A 82 8.05 -4.96 3.52
CA PRO A 82 8.94 -5.96 2.92
C PRO A 82 8.74 -6.06 1.40
N VAL A 83 7.55 -5.75 0.92
CA VAL A 83 7.23 -5.69 -0.50
C VAL A 83 6.49 -4.38 -0.78
N TRP A 84 7.01 -3.62 -1.75
CA TRP A 84 6.28 -2.49 -2.29
C TRP A 84 6.61 -2.25 -3.75
N MET A 85 5.68 -1.59 -4.44
CA MET A 85 5.80 -1.18 -5.84
C MET A 85 5.24 0.22 -6.02
N HIS A 86 5.53 0.88 -7.16
CA HIS A 86 5.03 2.22 -7.46
C HIS A 86 4.74 2.42 -8.95
N GLN A 87 3.99 3.47 -9.30
CA GLN A 87 3.81 3.94 -10.69
C GLN A 87 4.48 5.29 -10.96
N LEU A 88 5.38 5.71 -10.06
CA LEU A 88 6.13 6.96 -10.17
C LEU A 88 7.16 6.95 -11.30
N GLN A 89 7.08 7.93 -12.20
CA GLN A 89 8.13 8.21 -13.17
C GLN A 89 9.38 8.79 -12.48
N GLY A 90 10.56 8.37 -12.94
CA GLY A 90 11.86 8.87 -12.46
C GLY A 90 12.38 8.19 -11.18
N GLU A 91 11.65 7.21 -10.65
CA GLU A 91 12.06 6.37 -9.53
C GLU A 91 12.59 5.01 -10.03
N ASP A 92 13.06 4.15 -9.12
CA ASP A 92 13.68 2.85 -9.43
C ASP A 92 12.76 1.96 -10.31
N PRO A 93 13.10 1.71 -11.58
CA PRO A 93 12.24 0.96 -12.49
C PRO A 93 12.06 -0.49 -12.08
N THR A 94 12.94 -1.05 -11.25
CA THR A 94 12.79 -2.42 -10.74
C THR A 94 11.62 -2.55 -9.76
N ARG A 95 11.17 -1.42 -9.19
CA ARG A 95 10.03 -1.32 -8.27
C ARG A 95 8.75 -0.81 -8.94
N CYS A 96 8.74 -0.63 -10.26
CA CYS A 96 7.50 -0.35 -10.98
C CYS A 96 6.43 -1.41 -10.70
N LEU A 97 5.17 -0.99 -10.66
CA LEU A 97 4.02 -1.87 -10.49
C LEU A 97 4.03 -2.94 -11.58
N ASP A 98 3.98 -4.19 -11.13
CA ASP A 98 3.81 -5.39 -11.95
C ASP A 98 2.71 -6.20 -11.28
N GLU A 99 1.56 -6.33 -11.96
CA GLU A 99 0.36 -6.94 -11.39
C GLU A 99 0.55 -8.43 -11.06
N GLU A 100 1.27 -9.16 -11.92
CA GLU A 100 1.55 -10.59 -11.71
C GLU A 100 2.48 -10.78 -10.52
N ARG A 101 3.50 -9.93 -10.41
CA ARG A 101 4.42 -9.91 -9.27
C ARG A 101 3.69 -9.52 -7.99
N LEU A 102 2.81 -8.53 -8.04
CA LEU A 102 2.04 -8.09 -6.87
C LEU A 102 1.16 -9.24 -6.35
N ASP A 103 0.43 -9.89 -7.26
CA ASP A 103 -0.41 -11.06 -6.97
C ASP A 103 0.40 -12.22 -6.36
N ALA A 104 1.58 -12.52 -6.92
CA ALA A 104 2.48 -13.54 -6.38
C ALA A 104 2.99 -13.21 -4.97
N GLN A 105 3.29 -11.93 -4.67
CA GLN A 105 3.74 -11.52 -3.34
C GLN A 105 2.61 -11.58 -2.31
N ILE A 106 1.38 -11.23 -2.69
CA ILE A 106 0.22 -11.38 -1.81
C ILE A 106 0.02 -12.86 -1.45
N ARG A 107 0.00 -13.75 -2.44
CA ARG A 107 -0.11 -15.20 -2.21
C ARG A 107 0.97 -15.68 -1.24
N LYS A 108 2.21 -15.27 -1.45
CA LYS A 108 3.36 -15.63 -0.59
C LYS A 108 3.19 -15.14 0.86
N LEU A 109 2.66 -13.93 1.07
CA LEU A 109 2.45 -13.38 2.40
C LEU A 109 1.29 -14.05 3.15
N LEU A 110 0.35 -14.64 2.41
CA LEU A 110 -0.82 -15.33 2.96
C LEU A 110 -0.59 -16.83 3.14
N GLU A 111 0.49 -17.38 2.60
CA GLU A 111 0.89 -18.75 2.90
C GLU A 111 1.07 -18.90 4.43
N PRO A 112 0.38 -19.86 5.06
CA PRO A 112 0.51 -20.04 6.50
C PRO A 112 1.98 -20.31 6.81
N SER A 113 2.57 -19.45 7.65
CA SER A 113 3.90 -19.70 8.18
C SER A 113 3.89 -21.11 8.76
N ARG A 114 4.76 -21.99 8.27
CA ARG A 114 5.02 -23.30 8.90
C ARG A 114 5.66 -23.04 10.27
N GLY A 115 4.85 -22.56 11.21
CA GLY A 115 5.20 -22.46 12.61
C GLY A 115 5.34 -23.87 13.15
N CYS A 116 6.42 -24.08 13.89
CA CYS A 116 6.63 -25.29 14.68
C CYS A 116 5.35 -25.59 15.49
N PRO A 117 4.86 -26.84 15.55
CA PRO A 117 3.73 -27.15 16.43
C PRO A 117 4.08 -26.71 17.86
N ALA A 118 3.14 -26.02 18.50
CA ALA A 118 3.27 -25.66 19.91
C ALA A 118 3.53 -26.92 20.76
N PRO A 119 4.31 -26.81 21.85
CA PRO A 119 4.69 -27.95 22.70
C PRO A 119 3.48 -28.65 23.35
#